data_AF-D9SU67-F1
#
_entry.id   AF-D9SU67-F1
#
_cell.length_a   1.000
_cell.length_b   1.000
_cell.length_c   1.000
_cell.angle_alpha   90.00
_cell.angle_beta   90.00
_cell.angle_gamma   90.00
#
_symmetry.space_group_name_H-M   'P 1'
#
loop_
_entity.id
_entity.type
_entity.pdbx_description
1 polymer ?
#
loop_
_entity_poly.entity_id
_entity_poly.type
_entity_poly.pdbx_seq_one_letter_code
_entity_poly.pdbx_strand_id
1 'polypeptide(L)' 'MIKYENEVREILENIIASTELLKGVTAQTDLRTVGVNSLAFIKLIVSIEAKFNIEFPEEQLSVSQTGTIEKICKIIASFD' A
#
# COMPACT_ATOMS: atom_id res chain seq x y z
N MET A 1 0.39 -16.46 4.98
CA MET A 1 0.54 -15.14 5.63
C MET A 1 1.39 -14.30 4.71
N ILE A 2 0.93 -13.10 4.31
CA ILE A 2 1.72 -12.21 3.46
C ILE A 2 2.66 -11.43 4.39
N LYS A 3 3.96 -11.46 4.09
CA LYS A 3 4.97 -10.69 4.85
C LYS A 3 4.68 -9.19 4.67
N TYR A 4 4.80 -8.41 5.74
CA TYR A 4 4.55 -6.95 5.75
C TYR A 4 3.09 -6.48 5.63
N GLU A 5 2.11 -7.41 5.60
CA GLU A 5 0.71 -7.04 5.43
C GLU A 5 0.19 -6.12 6.55
N ASN A 6 0.55 -6.40 7.81
CA ASN A 6 0.09 -5.61 8.96
C ASN A 6 0.63 -4.18 8.89
N GLU A 7 1.92 -4.04 8.58
CA GLU A 7 2.60 -2.75 8.48
C GLU A 7 2.02 -1.90 7.35
N VAL A 8 1.71 -2.51 6.20
CA VAL A 8 1.08 -1.80 5.07
C VAL A 8 -0.34 -1.36 5.44
N ARG A 9 -1.10 -2.19 6.17
CA ARG A 9 -2.45 -1.84 6.64
C ARG A 9 -2.42 -0.67 7.62
N GLU A 10 -1.51 -0.66 8.59
CA GLU A 10 -1.34 0.45 9.53
C GLU A 10 -1.01 1.77 8.81
N ILE A 11 -0.11 1.75 7.82
CA ILE A 11 0.21 2.96 7.05
C ILE A 11 -1.02 3.42 6.26
N LEU A 12 -1.73 2.48 5.63
CA LEU A 12 -2.92 2.79 4.86
C LEU A 12 -4.03 3.41 5.73
N GLU A 13 -4.27 2.88 6.93
CA GLU A 13 -5.20 3.41 7.94
C GLU A 13 -4.90 4.89 8.26
N ASN A 14 -3.62 5.22 8.47
CA ASN A 14 -3.18 6.58 8.77
C ASN A 14 -3.41 7.56 7.60
N ILE A 15 -3.37 7.08 6.36
CA ILE A 15 -3.49 7.93 5.17
C ILE A 15 -4.95 8.24 4.83
N ILE A 16 -5.82 7.23 4.89
CA ILE A 16 -7.24 7.41 4.55
C ILE A 16 -8.06 7.98 5.71
N ALA A 17 -7.49 8.02 6.92
CA ALA A 17 -8.10 8.54 8.14
C ALA A 17 -9.53 7.98 8.41
N SER A 18 -9.81 6.77 7.93
CA SER A 18 -11.11 6.12 8.02
C SER A 18 -10.93 4.60 8.07
N THR A 19 -10.96 4.06 9.29
CA THR A 19 -10.82 2.63 9.57
C THR A 19 -12.02 1.81 9.09
N GLU A 20 -13.18 2.44 8.94
CA GLU A 20 -14.40 1.81 8.40
C GLU A 20 -14.24 1.39 6.93
N LEU A 21 -13.47 2.15 6.14
CA LEU A 21 -13.22 1.82 4.72
C LEU A 21 -12.34 0.59 4.52
N LEU A 22 -11.62 0.17 5.57
CA LEU A 22 -10.73 -1.00 5.54
C LEU A 22 -11.39 -2.26 6.08
N LYS A 23 -12.56 -2.13 6.73
CA LYS A 23 -13.38 -3.30 7.10
C LYS A 23 -13.83 -4.01 5.82
N GLY A 24 -13.25 -5.17 5.56
CA GLY A 24 -13.53 -5.99 4.37
C GLY A 24 -12.50 -5.85 3.24
N VAL A 25 -11.46 -5.04 3.42
CA VAL A 25 -10.34 -4.96 2.47
C VAL A 25 -9.44 -6.19 2.64
N THR A 26 -9.46 -7.04 1.63
CA THR A 26 -8.54 -8.19 1.52
C THR A 26 -7.22 -7.73 0.90
N ALA A 27 -6.18 -8.56 1.00
CA ALA A 27 -4.89 -8.22 0.38
C ALA A 27 -4.95 -8.07 -1.16
N GLN A 28 -5.98 -8.67 -1.80
CA GLN A 28 -6.22 -8.63 -3.24
C GLN A 28 -7.18 -7.51 -3.66
N THR A 29 -7.81 -6.82 -2.71
CA THR A 29 -8.75 -5.74 -3.00
C THR A 29 -8.03 -4.60 -3.70
N ASP A 30 -8.63 -4.13 -4.80
CA ASP A 30 -8.19 -2.93 -5.48
C ASP A 30 -8.44 -1.69 -4.62
N LEU A 31 -7.36 -1.06 -4.15
CA LEU A 31 -7.37 0.08 -3.26
C LEU A 31 -8.13 1.29 -3.84
N ARG A 32 -8.26 1.38 -5.17
CA ARG A 32 -9.07 2.43 -5.81
C ARG A 32 -10.55 2.32 -5.45
N THR A 33 -11.04 1.10 -5.21
CA THR A 33 -12.44 0.84 -4.84
C THR A 33 -12.77 1.25 -3.41
N VAL A 34 -11.75 1.51 -2.59
CA VAL A 34 -11.89 1.97 -1.19
C VAL A 34 -11.41 3.41 -0.99
N GLY A 35 -11.35 4.19 -2.07
CA GLY A 35 -11.09 5.63 -2.01
C GLY A 35 -9.61 6.02 -2.06
N VAL A 36 -8.68 5.08 -2.29
CA VAL A 36 -7.27 5.40 -2.52
C VAL A 36 -7.10 5.95 -3.93
N ASN A 37 -7.04 7.28 -4.02
CA ASN A 37 -6.70 8.00 -5.25
C ASN A 37 -5.18 8.09 -5.45
N SER A 38 -4.73 8.70 -6.56
CA SER A 38 -3.31 8.83 -6.88
C SER A 38 -2.50 9.53 -5.80
N LEU A 39 -3.05 10.58 -5.16
CA LEU A 39 -2.34 11.32 -4.10
C LEU A 39 -2.20 10.47 -2.83
N ALA A 40 -3.26 9.76 -2.43
CA ALA A 40 -3.21 8.84 -1.29
C ALA A 40 -2.24 7.68 -1.55
N PHE A 41 -2.21 7.17 -2.77
CA PHE A 41 -1.26 6.14 -3.18
C PHE A 41 0.19 6.61 -3.11
N ILE A 42 0.51 7.81 -3.64
CA ILE A 42 1.88 8.34 -3.54
C ILE A 42 2.29 8.56 -2.08
N LYS A 43 1.39 9.05 -1.22
CA LYS A 43 1.67 9.17 0.22
C LYS A 43 1.94 7.80 0.87
N LEU A 44 1.23 6.76 0.43
CA LEU A 44 1.43 5.38 0.89
C LEU A 44 2.83 4.91 0.52
N ILE A 45 3.25 5.09 -0.73
CA ILE A 45 4.58 4.69 -1.18
C ILE A 45 5.67 5.43 -0.40
N VAL A 46 5.60 6.77 -0.31
CA VAL A 46 6.59 7.57 0.45
C VAL A 46 6.69 7.14 1.91
N SER A 47 5.56 6.79 2.54
CA SER A 47 5.53 6.32 3.93
C SER A 47 6.17 4.92 4.07
N ILE A 48 5.99 4.06 3.07
CA ILE A 48 6.61 2.73 3.04
C ILE A 48 8.12 2.86 2.83
N GLU A 49 8.56 3.65 1.85
CA GLU A 49 9.99 3.92 1.59
C GLU A 49 10.69 4.42 2.86
N ALA A 50 10.08 5.38 3.57
CA ALA A 50 10.60 5.87 4.83
C ALA A 50 10.64 4.81 5.95
N LYS A 51 9.61 3.94 6.04
CA LYS A 51 9.54 2.90 7.09
C LYS A 51 10.55 1.77 6.87
N PHE A 52 10.71 1.33 5.62
CA PHE A 52 11.56 0.19 5.27
C PHE A 52 12.94 0.59 4.76
N ASN A 53 13.19 1.89 4.57
CA ASN A 53 14.42 2.43 4.00
C ASN A 53 14.74 1.82 2.62
N ILE A 54 13.74 1.82 1.74
CA ILE A 54 13.79 1.30 0.37
C ILE A 54 13.36 2.39 -0.63
N GLU A 55 13.60 2.15 -1.91
CA GLU A 55 13.19 3.04 -3.01
C GLU A 55 12.32 2.24 -3.99
N PHE A 56 11.07 2.65 -4.17
CA PHE A 56 10.15 1.97 -5.09
C PHE A 56 10.55 2.26 -6.54
N PRO A 57 10.53 1.25 -7.44
CA PRO A 57 10.79 1.49 -8.85
C PRO A 57 9.75 2.44 -9.45
N GLU A 58 10.19 3.44 -10.22
CA GLU A 58 9.32 4.49 -10.78
C GLU A 58 8.16 3.90 -11.60
N GLU A 59 8.40 2.82 -12.33
CA GLU A 59 7.40 2.13 -13.14
C GLU A 59 6.27 1.54 -12.29
N GLN A 60 6.50 1.30 -10.99
CA GLN A 60 5.54 0.74 -10.05
C GLN A 60 4.81 1.81 -9.23
N LEU A 61 5.11 3.10 -9.44
CA LEU A 61 4.46 4.25 -8.79
C LEU A 61 3.07 4.57 -9.38
N SER A 62 2.31 3.53 -9.75
CA SER A 62 0.95 3.67 -10.24
C SER A 62 -0.01 2.78 -9.47
N VAL A 63 -1.06 3.39 -8.90
CA VAL A 63 -2.17 2.67 -8.27
C VAL A 63 -2.90 1.73 -9.25
N SER A 64 -2.82 1.97 -10.57
CA SER A 64 -3.40 1.05 -11.55
C SER A 64 -2.61 -0.26 -11.68
N GLN A 65 -1.31 -0.24 -11.39
CA GLN A 65 -0.43 -1.40 -11.49
C GLN A 65 -0.24 -2.06 -10.13
N THR A 66 -0.09 -1.26 -9.08
CA THR A 66 0.33 -1.65 -7.72
C THR A 66 -0.74 -1.37 -6.66
N GLY A 67 -2.01 -1.23 -7.08
CA GLY A 67 -3.12 -0.85 -6.20
C GLY A 67 -3.66 -1.96 -5.29
N THR A 68 -2.88 -2.96 -4.88
CA THR A 68 -3.32 -3.95 -3.88
C THR A 68 -2.25 -4.14 -2.81
N ILE A 69 -2.67 -4.44 -1.57
CA ILE A 69 -1.75 -4.67 -0.45
C ILE A 69 -0.79 -5.81 -0.76
N GLU A 70 -1.27 -6.89 -1.38
CA GLU A 70 -0.44 -8.02 -1.79
C GLU A 70 0.70 -7.59 -2.72
N LYS A 71 0.42 -6.77 -3.73
CA LYS A 71 1.44 -6.30 -4.68
C LYS A 71 2.47 -5.42 -3.98
N ILE A 72 2.01 -4.50 -3.14
CA ILE A 72 2.90 -3.64 -2.34
C ILE A 72 3.82 -4.50 -1.45
N CYS A 73 3.27 -5.49 -0.75
CA CYS A 73 4.06 -6.39 0.10
C CYS A 73 5.09 -7.20 -0.69
N LYS A 74 4.74 -7.66 -1.90
CA LYS A 74 5.69 -8.37 -2.79
C LYS A 74 6.87 -7.49 -3.19
N ILE A 75 6.64 -6.19 -3.39
CA ILE A 75 7.69 -5.25 -3.74
C ILE A 75 8.60 -5.03 -2.54
N ILE A 76 8.05 -4.75 -1.36
CA ILE A 76 8.83 -4.61 -0.13
C ILE A 76 9.70 -5.86 0.10
N ALA A 77 9.11 -7.05 -0.05
CA ALA A 77 9.82 -8.32 0.11
C ALA A 77 10.90 -8.61 -0.96
N SER A 78 10.97 -7.83 -2.04
CA SER A 78 12.03 -7.97 -3.04
C SER A 78 13.33 -7.25 -2.68
N PHE A 79 13.32 -6.41 -1.64
CA PHE A 79 14.48 -5.65 -1.13
C PHE A 79 15.17 -6.31 0.08
N ASP A 80 14.76 -7.53 0.42
CA ASP A 80 14.96 -8.19 1.70
C ASP A 80 15.71 -9.51 1.52
#